data_AF-A0A0M8WI91-F1
#
_entry.id   AF-A0A0M8WI91-F1
#
_cell.length_a   1.000
_cell.length_b   1.000
_cell.length_c   1.000
_cell.angle_alpha   90.00
_cell.angle_beta   90.00
_cell.angle_gamma   90.00
#
_symmetry.space_group_name_H-M   'P 1'
#
loop_
_entity.id
_entity.type
_entity.pdbx_description
1 polymer ?
#
loop_
_entity_poly.entity_id
_entity_poly.type
_entity_poly.pdbx_seq_one_letter_code
_entity_poly.pdbx_strand_id
1 'polypeptide(L)'
;MRASTTAIGERVLEPLEEVLRRIRSALRSADEDSAVHDVGELQIAAAAAAELMAAFDRGDHEAVEFHLGLLARQVESSRPVKFGIS
;
A
#
# COMPACT_ATOMS: atom_id res chain seq x y z
N MET A 1 -24.44 -6.93 9.28
CA MET A 1 -23.87 -6.49 7.99
C MET A 1 -22.35 -6.20 8.06
N ARG A 2 -21.61 -6.70 9.07
CA ARG A 2 -20.18 -6.35 9.31
C ARG A 2 -19.16 -7.36 8.81
N ALA A 3 -19.55 -8.61 8.54
CA ALA A 3 -18.63 -9.66 8.10
C ALA A 3 -18.14 -9.51 6.63
N SER A 4 -18.73 -8.60 5.86
CA SER A 4 -18.48 -8.50 4.41
C SER A 4 -17.25 -7.65 4.05
N THR A 5 -16.82 -6.71 4.90
CA THR A 5 -15.74 -5.77 4.54
C THR A 5 -14.35 -6.36 4.79
N THR A 6 -14.15 -7.02 5.93
CA THR A 6 -12.89 -7.70 6.30
C THR A 6 -12.50 -8.79 5.31
N ALA A 7 -13.49 -9.60 4.88
CA ALA A 7 -13.27 -10.67 3.91
C ALA A 7 -12.94 -10.16 2.49
N ILE A 8 -13.29 -8.91 2.15
CA ILE A 8 -12.90 -8.30 0.87
C ILE A 8 -11.47 -7.76 0.96
N GLY A 9 -11.10 -7.15 2.09
CA GLY A 9 -9.74 -6.69 2.35
C GLY A 9 -8.73 -7.84 2.27
N GLU A 10 -8.94 -8.91 3.04
CA GLU A 10 -8.02 -10.06 3.09
C GLU A 10 -7.88 -10.76 1.72
N ARG A 11 -8.98 -10.90 0.96
CA ARG A 11 -8.98 -11.59 -0.34
C ARG A 11 -8.28 -10.81 -1.46
N VAL A 12 -8.05 -9.52 -1.29
CA VAL A 12 -7.43 -8.65 -2.32
C VAL A 12 -6.00 -8.25 -1.93
N LEU A 13 -5.72 -8.09 -0.63
CA LEU A 13 -4.44 -7.62 -0.14
C LEU A 13 -3.32 -8.66 -0.30
N GLU A 14 -3.55 -9.92 0.05
CA GLU A 14 -2.55 -10.98 -0.13
C GLU A 14 -2.11 -11.13 -1.60
N PRO A 15 -3.03 -11.18 -2.59
CA PRO A 15 -2.66 -11.15 -3.99
C PRO A 15 -1.88 -9.89 -4.40
N LEU A 16 -2.26 -8.73 -3.87
CA LEU A 16 -1.63 -7.45 -4.21
C LEU A 16 -0.19 -7.38 -3.69
N GLU A 17 0.05 -7.74 -2.44
CA GLU A 17 1.39 -7.77 -1.85
C GLU A 17 2.33 -8.69 -2.61
N GLU A 18 1.85 -9.88 -2.98
CA GLU A 18 2.61 -10.85 -3.75
C GLU A 18 2.94 -10.33 -5.15
N VAL A 19 1.98 -9.69 -5.84
CA VAL A 19 2.20 -9.07 -7.14
C VAL A 19 3.22 -7.95 -7.05
N LEU A 20 3.09 -7.03 -6.08
CA LEU A 20 4.03 -5.93 -5.88
C LEU A 20 5.44 -6.44 -5.53
N ARG A 21 5.53 -7.52 -4.75
CA ARG A 21 6.81 -8.18 -4.41
C ARG A 21 7.49 -8.72 -5.66
N ARG A 22 6.74 -9.38 -6.55
CA ARG A 22 7.26 -9.89 -7.83
C ARG A 22 7.71 -8.77 -8.75
N ILE A 23 6.91 -7.71 -8.89
CA ILE A 23 7.25 -6.54 -9.70
C ILE A 23 8.53 -5.89 -9.19
N ARG A 24 8.65 -5.66 -7.87
CA ARG A 24 9.86 -5.08 -7.27
C ARG A 24 11.10 -5.93 -7.52
N SER A 25 10.96 -7.26 -7.47
CA SER A 25 12.05 -8.18 -7.78
C SER A 25 12.47 -8.09 -9.24
N ALA A 26 11.52 -8.00 -10.18
CA ALA A 26 11.81 -7.86 -11.60
C ALA A 26 12.49 -6.52 -11.93
N LEU A 27 12.02 -5.42 -11.33
CA LEU A 27 12.63 -4.10 -11.48
C LEU A 27 14.05 -4.06 -10.93
N ARG A 28 14.29 -4.70 -9.78
CA ARG A 28 15.65 -4.83 -9.23
C ARG A 28 16.57 -5.62 -10.16
N SER A 29 16.08 -6.67 -10.80
CA SER A 29 16.88 -7.43 -11.78
C SER A 29 17.14 -6.67 -13.09
N ALA A 30 16.40 -5.59 -13.34
CA ALA A 30 16.56 -4.72 -14.50
C ALA A 30 17.33 -3.43 -14.16
N ASP A 31 17.89 -3.31 -12.95
CA ASP A 31 18.59 -2.11 -12.45
C ASP A 31 17.73 -0.82 -12.49
N GLU A 32 16.40 -0.96 -12.41
CA GLU A 32 15.43 0.15 -12.43
C GLU A 32 15.22 0.75 -11.02
N ASP A 33 16.29 1.28 -10.42
CA ASP A 33 16.31 1.71 -9.01
C ASP A 33 15.20 2.70 -8.62
N SER A 34 14.86 3.65 -9.50
CA SER A 34 13.76 4.60 -9.26
C SER A 34 12.42 3.88 -9.19
N ALA A 35 12.16 2.93 -10.09
CA ALA A 35 10.92 2.17 -10.11
C ALA A 35 10.85 1.19 -8.93
N VAL A 36 11.99 0.63 -8.49
CA VAL A 36 12.07 -0.19 -7.27
C VAL A 36 11.64 0.64 -6.06
N HIS A 37 12.09 1.89 -5.97
CA HIS A 37 11.69 2.81 -4.91
C HIS A 37 10.19 3.12 -4.96
N ASP A 38 9.65 3.49 -6.13
CA ASP A 38 8.24 3.81 -6.31
C ASP A 38 7.31 2.62 -5.95
N VAL A 39 7.70 1.39 -6.35
CA VAL A 39 6.95 0.19 -5.97
C VAL A 39 7.07 -0.11 -4.48
N GLY A 40 8.21 0.20 -3.86
CA GLY A 40 8.38 0.12 -2.41
C GLY A 40 7.43 1.05 -1.65
N GLU A 41 7.30 2.30 -2.10
CA GLU A 41 6.34 3.26 -1.55
C GLU A 41 4.90 2.78 -1.72
N LEU A 42 4.55 2.21 -2.88
CA LEU A 42 3.22 1.64 -3.12
C LEU A 42 2.91 0.46 -2.18
N GLN A 43 3.90 -0.40 -1.89
CA GLN A 43 3.74 -1.49 -0.92
C GLN A 43 3.45 -0.97 0.49
N ILE A 44 4.15 0.08 0.93
CA ILE A 44 3.92 0.71 2.23
C ILE A 44 2.50 1.30 2.30
N ALA A 45 2.07 2.01 1.25
CA ALA A 45 0.72 2.56 1.15
C ALA A 45 -0.35 1.47 1.23
N ALA A 46 -0.18 0.37 0.49
CA ALA A 46 -1.12 -0.74 0.48
C ALA A 46 -1.24 -1.39 1.87
N ALA A 47 -0.11 -1.61 2.56
CA ALA A 47 -0.11 -2.16 3.91
C ALA A 47 -0.75 -1.20 4.93
N ALA A 48 -0.47 0.11 4.84
CA ALA A 48 -1.11 1.10 5.72
C ALA A 48 -2.63 1.18 5.50
N ALA A 49 -3.09 1.08 4.24
CA ALA A 49 -4.51 1.03 3.93
C ALA A 49 -5.19 -0.24 4.44
N ALA A 50 -4.51 -1.39 4.39
CA ALA A 50 -4.97 -2.64 4.97
C ALA A 50 -5.20 -2.51 6.48
N GLU A 51 -4.17 -2.05 7.20
CA GLU A 51 -4.23 -1.88 8.65
C GLU A 51 -5.26 -0.82 9.06
N LEU A 52 -5.42 0.25 8.27
CA LEU A 52 -6.49 1.24 8.47
C LEU A 52 -7.88 0.60 8.43
N MET A 53 -8.15 -0.25 7.43
CA MET A 53 -9.44 -0.95 7.32
C MET A 53 -9.65 -1.90 8.50
N ALA A 54 -8.61 -2.64 8.89
CA ALA A 54 -8.67 -3.55 10.03
C ALA A 54 -8.88 -2.79 11.36
N ALA A 55 -8.22 -1.65 11.55
CA ALA A 55 -8.40 -0.77 12.70
C ALA A 55 -9.83 -0.21 12.76
N PHE A 56 -10.38 0.21 11.63
CA PHE A 56 -11.76 0.67 11.53
C PHE A 56 -12.76 -0.42 11.92
N ASP A 57 -12.55 -1.65 11.43
CA ASP A 57 -13.40 -2.81 11.79
C ASP A 57 -13.34 -3.14 13.29
N ARG A 58 -12.18 -2.97 13.92
CA ARG A 58 -11.99 -3.15 15.38
C ARG A 58 -12.50 -1.97 16.22
N GLY A 59 -12.81 -0.82 15.61
CA GLY A 59 -13.13 0.41 16.31
C GLY A 59 -11.93 1.08 17.00
N ASP A 60 -10.72 0.74 16.59
CA ASP A 60 -9.47 1.27 17.13
C ASP A 60 -9.17 2.64 16.49
N HIS A 61 -9.65 3.70 17.13
CA HIS A 61 -9.55 5.05 16.61
C HIS A 61 -8.11 5.59 16.58
N GLU A 62 -7.27 5.17 17.53
CA GLU A 62 -5.86 5.59 17.58
C GLU A 62 -5.09 5.02 16.38
N ALA A 63 -5.28 3.72 16.09
CA ALA A 63 -4.70 3.11 14.91
C ALA A 63 -5.24 3.71 13.60
N VAL A 64 -6.54 4.04 13.54
CA VAL A 64 -7.13 4.74 12.38
C VAL A 64 -6.44 6.09 12.14
N GLU A 65 -6.30 6.93 13.16
CA GLU A 65 -5.63 8.23 13.04
C GLU A 65 -4.17 8.08 12.63
N PHE A 66 -3.47 7.10 13.20
CA PHE A 66 -2.08 6.80 12.86
C PHE A 66 -1.91 6.44 11.38
N HIS A 67 -2.70 5.49 10.87
CA HIS A 67 -2.59 5.04 9.47
C HIS A 67 -3.06 6.10 8.47
N LEU A 68 -4.06 6.92 8.82
CA LEU A 68 -4.43 8.10 8.02
C LEU A 68 -3.29 9.11 7.95
N GLY A 69 -2.60 9.37 9.07
CA GLY A 69 -1.45 10.26 9.11
C GLY A 69 -0.28 9.78 8.26
N LEU A 70 0.00 8.48 8.24
CA LEU A 70 1.02 7.89 7.37
C LEU A 70 0.69 8.08 5.89
N LEU A 71 -0.55 7.77 5.48
CA LEU A 71 -1.00 7.92 4.10
C LEU A 71 -1.02 9.39 3.64
N ALA A 72 -1.45 10.31 4.51
CA ALA A 72 -1.44 11.74 4.23
C ALA A 72 -0.02 12.28 3.97
N ARG A 73 0.94 11.92 4.82
CA ARG A 73 2.36 12.27 4.63
C ARG A 73 2.91 11.73 3.32
N GLN A 74 2.48 10.55 2.91
CA GLN A 74 2.89 9.96 1.64
C GLN A 74 2.39 10.80 0.45
N VAL A 75 1.13 11.25 0.47
CA VAL A 75 0.60 12.16 -0.57
C VAL A 75 1.35 13.49 -0.60
N GLU A 76 1.66 14.07 0.56
CA GLU A 76 2.38 15.34 0.69
C GLU A 76 3.85 15.25 0.29
N SER A 77 4.49 14.11 0.54
CA SER A 77 5.91 13.87 0.28
C SER A 77 6.18 13.31 -1.13
N SER A 78 5.15 12.80 -1.81
CA SER A 78 5.30 12.20 -3.14
C SER A 78 5.63 13.27 -4.17
N ARG A 79 6.86 13.23 -4.71
CA ARG A 79 7.10 13.75 -6.06
C ARG A 79 6.15 13.00 -7.01
N PRO A 80 5.54 13.67 -8.01
CA PRO A 80 4.59 13.02 -8.90
C PRO A 80 5.23 11.77 -9.52
N VAL A 81 4.57 10.62 -9.34
CA VAL A 81 4.98 9.34 -9.93
C VAL A 81 4.92 9.50 -11.44
N LYS A 82 6.06 9.83 -12.04
CA LYS A 82 6.22 9.77 -13.50
C LYS A 82 6.39 8.30 -13.84
N PHE A 83 5.28 7.59 -14.01
CA PHE A 83 5.31 6.38 -14.83
C PHE A 83 5.70 6.84 -16.24
N GLY A 84 7.00 6.87 -16.51
CA GLY A 84 7.56 7.12 -17.83
C GLY A 84 7.25 5.93 -18.72
N ILE A 85 5.98 5.77 -19.09
CA ILE A 85 5.59 4.94 -20.23
C ILE A 85 5.69 5.88 -21.43
N SER A 86 6.80 5.82 -22.13
CA SER A 86 7.01 6.41 -23.47
C SER A 86 7.54 5.33 -24.38
#